data_AF-A0A9N8H5N2-F1
#
_entry.id   AF-A0A9N8H5N2-F1
#
_cell.length_a   1.000
_cell.length_b   1.000
_cell.length_c   1.000
_cell.angle_alpha   90.00
_cell.angle_beta   90.00
_cell.angle_gamma   90.00
#
_symmetry.space_group_name_H-M   'P 1'
#
loop_
_entity.id
_entity.type
_entity.pdbx_description
1 polymer ?
#
loop_
_entity_poly.entity_id
_entity_poly.type
_entity_poly.pdbx_seq_one_letter_code
_entity_poly.pdbx_strand_id
1 'polypeptide(L)'
;MPRDQVISCRVEMGPLLDVELGNTIGPDESAEERLKAARIRFQKAEKAVSEAWATGVFSKVELAETEMRISQAEMRSAEKQFRDARKEQRSSRIEQAEAKIKEAKTSYDEAKRSGDAYRIGIAHDAYWGLKVEQAQKKYETAMRRGEHLLIEFWMKEWERAKAMCSDYTNAREPQGWEMLEDHEIETTKLPKSHSTSPICRIEIPWYVNKNEVRKMCAKAYGLLRERENLVQCCITRKWGDARQVVGVRILSLSTPQGILEELNLDGGKLWDVRNTLPLLWKIQKAFVSQRLCIVSAADNAYEALYRIKILDPSLAHERYRGSKTFKSLDGDTFTLPTLSDGTSCFTRLLSYHAQKSFEHAEKMNWVFLTDPRPVVYGSPLDCDSISFVADEKGGCSNAERVSAQ
;
A
#
# COMPACT_ATOMS: atom_id res chain seq x y z
N MET A 1 19.33 -53.53 44.42
CA MET A 1 19.44 -54.37 43.20
C MET A 1 18.42 -55.50 43.33
N PRO A 2 17.63 -55.85 42.30
CA PRO A 2 17.63 -55.42 40.89
C PRO A 2 16.56 -54.33 40.63
N ARG A 3 16.90 -53.19 40.01
CA ARG A 3 16.96 -52.88 38.56
C ARG A 3 15.59 -52.82 37.86
N ASP A 4 15.02 -51.63 37.93
CA ASP A 4 14.39 -50.83 36.87
C ASP A 4 14.00 -51.54 35.56
N GLN A 5 12.69 -51.55 35.28
CA GLN A 5 12.15 -51.55 33.93
C GLN A 5 11.18 -50.37 33.80
N VAL A 6 11.73 -49.22 33.42
CA VAL A 6 10.96 -48.09 32.90
C VAL A 6 10.61 -48.42 31.45
N ILE A 7 9.32 -48.63 31.17
CA ILE A 7 8.80 -48.71 29.81
C ILE A 7 8.81 -47.29 29.25
N SER A 8 9.91 -46.95 28.58
CA SER A 8 10.04 -45.73 27.78
C SER A 8 9.28 -45.93 26.47
N CYS A 9 8.04 -45.44 26.38
CA CYS A 9 7.38 -45.21 25.09
C CYS A 9 8.06 -44.02 24.41
N ARG A 10 9.13 -44.33 23.65
CA ARG A 10 9.77 -43.38 22.75
C ARG A 10 8.88 -43.27 21.52
N VAL A 11 8.10 -42.20 21.42
CA VAL A 11 7.49 -41.79 20.15
C VAL A 11 8.62 -41.25 19.29
N GLU A 12 9.15 -42.10 18.42
CA GLU A 12 10.04 -41.66 17.34
C GLU A 12 9.20 -40.82 16.37
N MET A 13 9.28 -39.50 16.53
CA MET A 13 8.96 -38.56 15.47
C MET A 13 10.03 -38.76 14.39
N GLY A 14 9.78 -39.71 13.49
CA GLY A 14 10.58 -39.88 12.28
C GLY A 14 10.64 -38.56 11.51
N PRO A 15 11.73 -38.28 10.79
CA PRO A 15 11.78 -37.12 9.92
C PRO A 15 10.59 -37.19 8.97
N LEU A 16 9.83 -36.10 8.89
CA LEU A 16 8.84 -35.90 7.86
C LEU A 16 9.51 -36.26 6.53
N LEU A 17 9.01 -37.33 5.93
CA LEU A 17 9.30 -37.71 4.56
C LEU A 17 9.20 -36.44 3.72
N ASP A 18 10.35 -35.99 3.22
CA ASP A 18 10.40 -35.35 1.91
C ASP A 18 9.75 -36.35 0.97
N VAL A 19 8.45 -36.18 0.77
CA VAL A 19 7.77 -36.73 -0.39
C VAL A 19 8.44 -36.02 -1.55
N GLU A 20 9.46 -36.69 -2.10
CA GLU A 20 9.92 -36.46 -3.46
C GLU A 20 8.67 -36.53 -4.33
N LEU A 21 8.07 -35.35 -4.57
CA LEU A 21 7.22 -35.10 -5.70
C LEU A 21 8.08 -35.45 -6.90
N GLY A 22 7.98 -36.69 -7.34
CA GLY A 22 8.59 -37.15 -8.56
C GLY A 22 8.32 -36.09 -9.62
N ASN A 23 9.40 -35.62 -10.23
CA ASN A 23 9.39 -34.73 -11.39
C ASN A 23 8.65 -35.45 -12.52
N THR A 24 7.33 -35.47 -12.42
CA THR A 24 6.45 -35.75 -13.53
C THR A 24 6.57 -34.52 -14.40
N ILE A 25 7.35 -34.66 -15.48
CA ILE A 25 7.36 -33.75 -16.63
C ILE A 25 5.91 -33.38 -16.89
N GLY A 26 5.54 -32.16 -16.48
CA GLY A 26 4.15 -31.76 -16.45
C GLY A 26 3.63 -31.66 -17.88
N PRO A 27 2.33 -31.89 -18.14
CA PRO A 27 1.73 -31.65 -19.46
C PRO A 27 2.00 -30.22 -20.00
N ASP A 28 2.38 -29.28 -19.13
CA ASP A 28 2.82 -27.93 -19.48
C ASP A 28 4.14 -27.88 -20.27
N GLU A 29 5.11 -28.76 -20.02
CA GLU A 29 6.39 -28.75 -20.76
C GLU A 29 6.19 -29.12 -22.23
N SER A 30 5.34 -30.13 -22.50
CA SER A 30 5.02 -30.54 -23.88
C SER A 30 4.27 -29.46 -24.66
N ALA A 31 3.35 -28.76 -24.00
CA ALA A 31 2.72 -27.61 -24.61
C ALA A 31 3.78 -26.54 -24.89
N GLU A 32 4.62 -26.19 -23.89
CA GLU A 32 5.62 -25.10 -23.97
C GLU A 32 6.57 -25.29 -25.13
N GLU A 33 7.04 -26.51 -25.30
CA GLU A 33 7.86 -26.95 -26.42
C GLU A 33 7.13 -26.82 -27.75
N ARG A 34 5.83 -27.17 -27.84
CA ARG A 34 5.03 -26.98 -29.06
C ARG A 34 4.88 -25.51 -29.43
N LEU A 35 4.67 -24.61 -28.47
CA LEU A 35 4.60 -23.17 -28.73
C LEU A 35 5.95 -22.62 -29.19
N LYS A 36 7.03 -23.03 -28.52
CA LYS A 36 8.40 -22.67 -28.92
C LYS A 36 8.69 -23.15 -30.34
N ALA A 37 8.37 -24.41 -30.65
CA ALA A 37 8.55 -24.98 -31.99
C ALA A 37 7.71 -24.25 -33.05
N ALA A 38 6.43 -23.95 -32.77
CA ALA A 38 5.56 -23.21 -33.68
C ALA A 38 6.08 -21.78 -33.94
N ARG A 39 6.60 -21.11 -32.90
CA ARG A 39 7.20 -19.77 -33.03
C ARG A 39 8.47 -19.77 -33.89
N ILE A 40 9.32 -20.79 -33.73
CA ILE A 40 10.51 -20.99 -34.57
C ILE A 40 10.10 -21.24 -36.03
N ARG A 41 9.06 -22.05 -36.28
CA ARG A 41 8.54 -22.28 -37.65
C ARG A 41 8.00 -20.99 -38.27
N PHE A 42 7.24 -20.20 -37.51
CA PHE A 42 6.73 -18.91 -37.96
C PHE A 42 7.86 -17.95 -38.36
N GLN A 43 8.90 -17.82 -37.54
CA GLN A 43 10.07 -16.99 -37.84
C GLN A 43 10.82 -17.47 -39.09
N LYS A 44 10.93 -18.79 -39.30
CA LYS A 44 11.51 -19.35 -40.53
C LYS A 44 10.66 -19.03 -41.75
N ALA A 45 9.35 -19.15 -41.66
CA ALA A 45 8.43 -18.82 -42.75
C ALA A 45 8.46 -17.32 -43.09
N GLU A 46 8.50 -16.44 -42.09
CA GLU A 46 8.62 -14.98 -42.27
C GLU A 46 9.92 -14.60 -42.99
N LYS A 47 11.03 -15.26 -42.65
CA LYS A 47 12.31 -15.10 -43.35
C LYS A 47 12.21 -15.60 -44.81
N ALA A 48 11.59 -16.76 -45.03
CA ALA A 48 11.42 -17.32 -46.39
C ALA A 48 10.54 -16.43 -47.29
N VAL A 49 9.47 -15.83 -46.75
CA VAL A 49 8.66 -14.83 -47.47
C VAL A 49 9.55 -13.65 -47.87
N SER A 50 10.36 -13.14 -46.94
CA SER A 50 11.24 -11.99 -47.20
C SER A 50 12.27 -12.30 -48.30
N GLU A 51 12.87 -13.50 -48.30
CA GLU A 51 13.80 -13.97 -49.33
C GLU A 51 13.11 -14.21 -50.70
N ALA A 52 11.89 -14.76 -50.69
CA ALA A 52 11.11 -14.97 -51.90
C ALA A 52 10.71 -13.63 -52.57
N TRP A 53 10.33 -12.63 -51.77
CA TRP A 53 10.08 -11.28 -52.25
C TRP A 53 11.32 -10.65 -52.89
N ALA A 54 12.51 -10.85 -52.30
CA ALA A 54 13.76 -10.34 -52.84
C ALA A 54 14.16 -10.97 -54.20
N THR A 55 13.70 -12.20 -54.49
CA THR A 55 14.02 -12.93 -55.72
C THR A 55 13.00 -12.75 -56.85
N GLY A 56 11.86 -12.12 -56.59
CA GLY A 56 10.82 -11.84 -57.61
C GLY A 56 10.07 -13.08 -58.12
N VAL A 57 10.21 -14.23 -57.46
CA VAL A 57 9.54 -15.48 -57.87
C VAL A 57 8.21 -15.62 -57.13
N PHE A 58 7.13 -15.14 -57.76
CA PHE A 58 5.79 -15.09 -57.16
C PHE A 58 5.26 -16.44 -56.64
N SER A 59 5.58 -17.56 -57.30
CA SER A 59 5.15 -18.90 -56.83
C SER A 59 5.77 -19.31 -55.50
N LYS A 60 6.98 -18.82 -55.18
CA LYS A 60 7.62 -19.04 -53.88
C LYS A 60 7.00 -18.18 -52.78
N VAL A 61 6.46 -17.02 -53.14
CA VAL A 61 5.76 -16.13 -52.20
C VAL A 61 4.43 -16.76 -51.76
N GLU A 62 3.62 -17.26 -52.69
CA GLU A 62 2.35 -17.91 -52.34
C GLU A 62 2.55 -19.13 -51.43
N LEU A 63 3.53 -19.98 -51.73
CA LEU A 63 3.85 -21.13 -50.88
C LEU A 63 4.26 -20.68 -49.47
N ALA A 64 5.18 -19.70 -49.37
CA ALA A 64 5.64 -19.19 -48.08
C ALA A 64 4.53 -18.50 -47.27
N GLU A 65 3.60 -17.80 -47.93
CA GLU A 65 2.43 -17.21 -47.28
C GLU A 65 1.47 -18.28 -46.73
N THR A 66 1.26 -19.39 -47.45
CA THR A 66 0.42 -20.48 -46.96
C THR A 66 1.05 -21.17 -45.75
N GLU A 67 2.37 -21.41 -45.76
CA GLU A 67 3.10 -21.94 -44.59
C GLU A 67 3.03 -20.99 -43.38
N MET A 68 3.10 -19.68 -43.62
CA MET A 68 2.95 -18.67 -42.57
C MET A 68 1.54 -18.71 -41.94
N ARG A 69 0.48 -18.83 -42.77
CA ARG A 69 -0.91 -18.95 -42.28
C ARG A 69 -1.13 -20.23 -41.48
N ILE A 70 -0.59 -21.36 -41.95
CA ILE A 70 -0.65 -22.65 -41.23
C ILE A 70 0.07 -22.52 -39.89
N SER A 71 1.30 -21.98 -39.89
CA SER A 71 2.09 -21.77 -38.66
C SER A 71 1.37 -20.85 -37.67
N GLN A 72 0.71 -19.79 -38.15
CA GLN A 72 -0.08 -18.89 -37.31
C GLN A 72 -1.30 -19.60 -36.70
N ALA A 73 -1.99 -20.46 -37.46
CA ALA A 73 -3.10 -21.25 -36.96
C ALA A 73 -2.63 -22.27 -35.90
N GLU A 74 -1.49 -22.93 -36.12
CA GLU A 74 -0.85 -23.83 -35.15
C GLU A 74 -0.50 -23.08 -33.85
N MET A 75 0.08 -21.88 -33.93
CA MET A 75 0.38 -21.06 -32.74
C MET A 75 -0.88 -20.70 -31.95
N ARG A 76 -1.95 -20.24 -32.62
CA ARG A 76 -3.21 -19.90 -31.94
C ARG A 76 -3.84 -21.12 -31.27
N SER A 77 -3.80 -22.28 -31.93
CA SER A 77 -4.29 -23.54 -31.39
C SER A 77 -3.48 -23.97 -30.16
N ALA A 78 -2.15 -23.93 -30.26
CA ALA A 78 -1.26 -24.22 -29.15
C ALA A 78 -1.55 -23.28 -27.98
N GLU A 79 -1.51 -21.95 -28.16
CA GLU A 79 -1.81 -20.97 -27.12
C GLU A 79 -3.17 -21.18 -26.42
N LYS A 80 -4.18 -21.62 -27.17
CA LYS A 80 -5.49 -21.96 -26.60
C LYS A 80 -5.35 -23.17 -25.67
N GLN A 81 -4.68 -24.23 -26.11
CA GLN A 81 -4.43 -25.43 -25.30
C GLN A 81 -3.68 -25.10 -24.00
N PHE A 82 -2.67 -24.22 -24.02
CA PHE A 82 -2.01 -23.78 -22.77
C PHE A 82 -2.92 -23.01 -21.85
N ARG A 83 -3.70 -22.08 -22.41
CA ARG A 83 -4.61 -21.27 -21.60
C ARG A 83 -5.62 -22.17 -20.90
N ASP A 84 -6.10 -23.19 -21.59
CA ASP A 84 -7.04 -24.16 -21.04
C ASP A 84 -6.36 -25.08 -20.01
N ALA A 85 -5.17 -25.62 -20.30
CA ALA A 85 -4.38 -26.43 -19.35
C ALA A 85 -4.06 -25.66 -18.05
N ARG A 86 -3.63 -24.39 -18.16
CA ARG A 86 -3.38 -23.54 -16.98
C ARG A 86 -4.65 -23.24 -16.19
N LYS A 87 -5.80 -23.08 -16.85
CA LYS A 87 -7.08 -22.91 -16.16
C LYS A 87 -7.45 -24.16 -15.39
N GLU A 88 -7.29 -25.33 -16.01
CA GLU A 88 -7.60 -26.63 -15.39
C GLU A 88 -6.68 -26.90 -14.19
N GLN A 89 -5.37 -26.70 -14.34
CA GLN A 89 -4.41 -26.82 -13.24
C GLN A 89 -4.73 -25.85 -12.10
N ARG A 90 -5.12 -24.61 -12.41
CA ARG A 90 -5.54 -23.64 -11.40
C ARG A 90 -6.84 -24.07 -10.70
N SER A 91 -7.82 -24.60 -11.43
CA SER A 91 -9.06 -25.13 -10.85
C SER A 91 -8.76 -26.27 -9.89
N SER A 92 -7.94 -27.24 -10.33
CA SER A 92 -7.53 -28.38 -9.51
C SER A 92 -6.83 -27.97 -8.21
N ARG A 93 -5.93 -26.98 -8.26
CA ARG A 93 -5.27 -26.44 -7.05
C ARG A 93 -6.24 -25.74 -6.10
N ILE A 94 -7.25 -25.05 -6.64
CA ILE A 94 -8.30 -24.41 -5.82
C ILE A 94 -9.15 -25.49 -5.16
N GLU A 95 -9.58 -26.51 -5.89
CA GLU A 95 -10.38 -27.64 -5.38
C GLU A 95 -9.62 -28.41 -4.29
N GLN A 96 -8.33 -28.68 -4.48
CA GLN A 96 -7.49 -29.33 -3.46
C GLN A 96 -7.37 -28.47 -2.18
N ALA A 97 -7.20 -27.14 -2.32
CA ALA A 97 -7.13 -26.24 -1.18
C ALA A 97 -8.47 -26.16 -0.43
N GLU A 98 -9.59 -26.14 -1.15
CA GLU A 98 -10.93 -26.17 -0.56
C GLU A 98 -11.24 -27.49 0.14
N ALA A 99 -10.79 -28.62 -0.42
CA ALA A 99 -10.89 -29.93 0.20
C ALA A 99 -10.13 -29.97 1.53
N LYS A 100 -8.88 -29.47 1.58
CA LYS A 100 -8.09 -29.37 2.83
C LYS A 100 -8.78 -28.53 3.90
N ILE A 101 -9.36 -27.39 3.51
CA ILE A 101 -10.12 -26.54 4.45
C ILE A 101 -11.37 -27.26 4.96
N LYS A 102 -12.06 -28.02 4.09
CA LYS A 102 -13.24 -28.79 4.46
C LYS A 102 -12.90 -29.91 5.43
N GLU A 103 -11.81 -30.64 5.19
CA GLU A 103 -11.29 -31.69 6.06
C GLU A 103 -10.83 -31.15 7.42
N ALA A 104 -10.10 -30.03 7.43
CA ALA A 104 -9.70 -29.37 8.67
C ALA A 104 -10.92 -28.90 9.48
N LYS A 105 -11.97 -28.42 8.80
CA LYS A 105 -13.23 -28.04 9.44
C LYS A 105 -13.94 -29.24 10.05
N THR A 106 -14.04 -30.37 9.34
CA THR A 106 -14.67 -31.58 9.88
C THR A 106 -13.92 -32.11 11.08
N SER A 107 -12.58 -32.10 11.03
CA SER A 107 -11.71 -32.46 12.17
C SER A 107 -11.95 -31.54 13.38
N TYR A 108 -12.04 -30.23 13.15
CA TYR A 108 -12.37 -29.26 14.20
C TYR A 108 -13.76 -29.50 14.82
N ASP A 109 -14.78 -29.73 13.99
CA ASP A 109 -16.15 -30.00 14.45
C ASP A 109 -16.25 -31.33 15.23
N GLU A 110 -15.47 -32.34 14.85
CA GLU A 110 -15.37 -33.63 15.56
C GLU A 110 -14.65 -33.49 16.91
N ALA A 111 -13.53 -32.77 16.95
CA ALA A 111 -12.83 -32.47 18.20
C ALA A 111 -13.73 -31.67 19.16
N LYS A 112 -14.51 -30.73 18.62
CA LYS A 112 -15.49 -29.97 19.40
C LYS A 112 -16.60 -30.86 19.98
N ARG A 113 -17.03 -31.89 19.25
CA ARG A 113 -18.01 -32.88 19.74
C ARG A 113 -17.44 -33.82 20.80
N SER A 114 -16.14 -34.14 20.74
CA SER A 114 -15.52 -35.01 21.74
C SER A 114 -15.26 -34.33 23.07
N GLY A 115 -15.25 -32.98 23.12
CA GLY A 115 -14.97 -32.20 24.33
C GLY A 115 -13.50 -32.24 24.78
N ASP A 116 -12.61 -32.80 23.95
CA ASP A 116 -11.18 -32.88 24.24
C ASP A 116 -10.51 -31.53 23.92
N ALA A 117 -10.28 -30.73 24.96
CA ALA A 117 -9.72 -29.39 24.82
C ALA A 117 -8.34 -29.36 24.13
N TYR A 118 -7.55 -30.44 24.21
CA TYR A 118 -6.27 -30.53 23.51
C TYR A 118 -6.47 -30.74 22.01
N ARG A 119 -7.30 -31.73 21.64
CA ARG A 119 -7.63 -31.97 20.23
C ARG A 119 -8.36 -30.80 19.57
N ILE A 120 -9.20 -30.08 20.33
CA ILE A 120 -9.87 -28.88 19.84
C ILE A 120 -8.84 -27.81 19.45
N GLY A 121 -7.80 -27.58 20.27
CA GLY A 121 -6.77 -26.59 19.96
C GLY A 121 -5.99 -26.89 18.70
N ILE A 122 -5.51 -28.13 18.55
CA ILE A 122 -4.77 -28.53 17.36
C ILE A 122 -5.64 -28.40 16.10
N ALA A 123 -6.88 -28.88 16.14
CA ALA A 123 -7.78 -28.81 14.99
C ALA A 123 -8.23 -27.37 14.68
N HIS A 124 -8.37 -26.54 15.72
CA HIS A 124 -8.68 -25.12 15.59
C HIS A 124 -7.56 -24.38 14.84
N ASP A 125 -6.32 -24.56 15.28
CA ASP A 125 -5.16 -23.87 14.69
C ASP A 125 -4.92 -24.35 13.26
N ALA A 126 -5.10 -25.64 12.98
CA ALA A 126 -5.02 -26.18 11.62
C ALA A 126 -6.10 -25.58 10.70
N TYR A 127 -7.35 -25.49 11.15
CA TYR A 127 -8.44 -24.92 10.35
C TYR A 127 -8.28 -23.41 10.12
N TRP A 128 -8.02 -22.64 11.18
CA TRP A 128 -7.88 -21.19 11.06
C TRP A 128 -6.58 -20.76 10.39
N GLY A 129 -5.48 -21.52 10.55
CA GLY A 129 -4.25 -21.31 9.79
C GLY A 129 -4.49 -21.40 8.28
N LEU A 130 -5.18 -22.45 7.81
CA LEU A 130 -5.54 -22.60 6.39
C LEU A 130 -6.49 -21.48 5.91
N LYS A 131 -7.42 -21.02 6.75
CA LYS A 131 -8.31 -19.89 6.43
C LYS A 131 -7.56 -18.56 6.30
N VAL A 132 -6.58 -18.30 7.18
CA VAL A 132 -5.71 -17.12 7.10
C VAL A 132 -4.93 -17.13 5.79
N GLU A 133 -4.32 -18.26 5.44
CA GLU A 133 -3.55 -18.40 4.19
C GLU A 133 -4.45 -18.20 2.94
N GLN A 134 -5.66 -18.78 2.94
CA GLN A 134 -6.62 -18.61 1.84
C GLN A 134 -7.07 -17.15 1.69
N ALA A 135 -7.41 -16.48 2.79
CA ALA A 135 -7.84 -15.09 2.78
C ALA A 135 -6.72 -14.15 2.33
N GLN A 136 -5.48 -14.39 2.78
CA GLN A 136 -4.30 -13.65 2.33
C GLN A 136 -4.08 -13.76 0.82
N LYS A 137 -4.07 -14.98 0.28
CA LYS A 137 -3.89 -15.21 -1.17
C LYS A 137 -4.96 -14.52 -2.01
N LYS A 138 -6.22 -14.50 -1.52
CA LYS A 138 -7.33 -13.82 -2.19
C LYS A 138 -7.20 -12.30 -2.12
N TYR A 139 -6.79 -11.77 -0.97
CA TYR A 139 -6.46 -10.35 -0.80
C TYR A 139 -5.34 -9.90 -1.75
N GLU A 140 -4.22 -10.62 -1.79
CA GLU A 140 -3.10 -10.33 -2.70
C GLU A 140 -3.50 -10.42 -4.18
N THR A 141 -4.41 -11.33 -4.53
CA THR A 141 -4.94 -11.44 -5.90
C THR A 141 -5.84 -10.25 -6.24
N ALA A 142 -6.71 -9.84 -5.33
CA ALA A 142 -7.57 -8.67 -5.52
C ALA A 142 -6.74 -7.37 -5.63
N MET A 143 -5.68 -7.24 -4.83
CA MET A 143 -4.72 -6.14 -4.89
C MET A 143 -4.03 -6.07 -6.26
N ARG A 144 -3.53 -7.20 -6.78
CA ARG A 144 -2.90 -7.27 -8.12
C ARG A 144 -3.86 -6.91 -9.25
N ARG A 145 -5.16 -7.12 -9.07
CA ARG A 145 -6.19 -6.82 -10.07
C ARG A 145 -6.80 -5.41 -9.93
N GLY A 146 -6.51 -4.69 -8.85
CA GLY A 146 -7.12 -3.39 -8.57
C GLY A 146 -8.62 -3.48 -8.24
N GLU A 147 -9.11 -4.62 -7.74
CA GLU A 147 -10.52 -4.85 -7.46
C GLU A 147 -10.91 -4.27 -6.08
N HIS A 148 -11.06 -2.93 -5.99
CA HIS A 148 -11.24 -2.20 -4.71
C HIS A 148 -12.30 -2.78 -3.75
N LEU A 149 -13.46 -3.22 -4.25
CA LEU A 149 -14.51 -3.82 -3.41
C LEU A 149 -14.08 -5.18 -2.82
N LEU A 150 -13.35 -5.98 -3.60
CA LEU A 150 -12.84 -7.27 -3.16
C LEU A 150 -11.64 -7.13 -2.23
N ILE A 151 -10.83 -6.08 -2.41
CA ILE A 151 -9.72 -5.76 -1.51
C ILE A 151 -10.26 -5.52 -0.09
N GLU A 152 -11.25 -4.64 0.07
CA GLU A 152 -11.84 -4.38 1.41
C GLU A 152 -12.50 -5.63 2.01
N PHE A 153 -13.19 -6.42 1.18
CA PHE A 153 -13.82 -7.66 1.63
C PHE A 153 -12.80 -8.69 2.12
N TRP A 154 -11.79 -9.01 1.31
CA TRP A 154 -10.78 -10.02 1.65
C TRP A 154 -9.85 -9.58 2.77
N MET A 155 -9.60 -8.27 2.90
CA MET A 155 -8.88 -7.72 4.06
C MET A 155 -9.64 -7.99 5.37
N LYS A 156 -10.94 -7.72 5.41
CA LYS A 156 -11.76 -8.00 6.60
C LYS A 156 -11.83 -9.49 6.93
N GLU A 157 -11.98 -10.34 5.92
CA GLU A 157 -11.98 -11.79 6.12
C GLU A 157 -10.61 -12.30 6.61
N TRP A 158 -9.51 -11.73 6.12
CA TRP A 158 -8.16 -12.06 6.57
C TRP A 158 -7.93 -11.66 8.03
N GLU A 159 -8.32 -10.44 8.40
CA GLU A 159 -8.26 -9.95 9.78
C GLU A 159 -9.12 -10.80 10.73
N ARG A 160 -10.34 -11.15 10.29
CA ARG A 160 -11.23 -12.03 11.04
C ARG A 160 -10.60 -13.40 11.28
N ALA A 161 -9.99 -13.99 10.25
CA ALA A 161 -9.32 -15.27 10.37
C ALA A 161 -8.11 -15.20 11.31
N LYS A 162 -7.34 -14.09 11.28
CA LYS A 162 -6.22 -13.86 12.21
C LYS A 162 -6.69 -13.75 13.65
N ALA A 163 -7.74 -12.97 13.90
CA ALA A 163 -8.30 -12.80 15.24
C ALA A 163 -8.75 -14.14 15.83
N MET A 164 -9.46 -14.94 15.03
CA MET A 164 -9.88 -16.28 15.46
C MET A 164 -8.67 -17.17 15.76
N CYS A 165 -7.61 -17.11 14.95
CA CYS A 165 -6.38 -17.86 15.19
C CYS A 165 -5.63 -17.43 16.46
N SER A 166 -5.65 -16.14 16.82
CA SER A 166 -4.96 -15.61 18.02
C SER A 166 -5.75 -15.76 19.32
N ASP A 167 -7.08 -15.74 19.25
CA ASP A 167 -7.91 -15.78 20.45
C ASP A 167 -7.82 -17.13 21.18
N TYR A 168 -7.57 -18.22 20.44
CA TYR A 168 -7.46 -19.55 21.04
C TYR A 168 -6.13 -19.79 21.78
N THR A 169 -5.02 -19.22 21.28
CA THR A 169 -3.72 -19.31 21.95
C THR A 169 -3.66 -18.44 23.21
N ASN A 170 -4.31 -17.27 23.19
CA ASN A 170 -4.34 -16.36 24.34
C ASN A 170 -5.34 -16.77 25.44
N ALA A 171 -6.43 -17.46 25.10
CA ALA A 171 -7.44 -17.90 26.08
C ALA A 171 -6.96 -19.01 27.03
N ARG A 172 -5.73 -19.49 26.88
CA ARG A 172 -5.22 -20.67 27.59
C ARG A 172 -3.92 -20.47 28.37
N GLU A 173 -3.49 -19.23 28.64
CA GLU A 173 -2.59 -19.03 29.79
C GLU A 173 -3.33 -19.53 31.04
N PRO A 174 -2.90 -20.65 31.66
CA PRO A 174 -3.63 -21.22 32.77
C PRO A 174 -3.34 -20.35 33.99
N GLN A 175 -4.35 -19.62 34.48
CA GLN A 175 -4.31 -18.95 35.79
C GLN A 175 -4.30 -19.94 36.98
N GLY A 176 -3.66 -21.10 36.87
CA GLY A 176 -3.79 -22.15 37.87
C GLY A 176 -2.87 -23.35 37.67
N TRP A 177 -1.58 -23.11 37.50
CA TRP A 177 -0.55 -24.07 37.90
C TRP A 177 0.44 -23.33 38.80
N GLU A 178 0.08 -23.18 40.07
CA GLU A 178 1.07 -23.12 41.15
C GLU A 178 1.84 -24.45 41.11
N MET A 179 2.93 -24.49 40.34
CA MET A 179 4.01 -25.39 40.64
C MET A 179 4.92 -24.68 41.62
N LEU A 180 5.01 -25.27 42.82
CA LEU A 180 6.12 -25.08 43.74
C LEU A 180 7.44 -25.21 42.97
N GLU A 181 8.16 -24.10 42.80
CA GLU A 181 9.62 -24.13 42.75
C GLU A 181 10.13 -22.95 43.59
N ASP A 182 10.55 -23.29 44.81
CA ASP A 182 11.56 -22.56 45.55
C ASP A 182 12.83 -22.47 44.68
N HIS A 183 13.28 -21.27 44.33
CA HIS A 183 14.64 -20.81 44.63
C HIS A 183 14.94 -19.41 44.05
N GLU A 184 15.34 -18.56 45.00
CA GLU A 184 16.18 -17.38 44.91
C GLU A 184 17.00 -17.18 43.61
N ILE A 185 16.77 -16.05 42.93
CA ILE A 185 17.83 -15.38 42.16
C ILE A 185 17.81 -13.88 42.45
N GLU A 186 18.98 -13.41 42.88
CA GLU A 186 19.32 -12.07 43.32
C GLU A 186 19.08 -10.97 42.27
N THR A 187 18.48 -9.88 42.73
CA THR A 187 18.37 -8.62 42.00
C THR A 187 19.72 -7.91 41.90
N THR A 188 20.31 -7.87 40.70
CA THR A 188 21.42 -6.95 40.39
C THR A 188 20.89 -5.68 39.74
N LYS A 189 21.04 -4.57 40.45
CA LYS A 189 20.76 -3.19 40.00
C LYS A 189 21.87 -2.73 39.05
N LEU A 190 21.51 -2.14 37.91
CA LEU A 190 22.39 -1.30 37.09
C LEU A 190 21.75 0.07 36.82
N PRO A 191 22.55 1.13 36.61
CA PRO A 191 22.18 2.50 36.93
C PRO A 191 21.50 3.25 35.79
N LYS A 192 20.74 4.28 36.20
CA LYS A 192 20.10 5.29 35.36
C LYS A 192 21.16 6.19 34.71
N SER A 193 21.04 6.44 33.41
CA SER A 193 21.71 7.54 32.71
C SER A 193 20.68 8.36 31.90
N HIS A 194 21.09 9.57 31.53
CA HIS A 194 20.27 10.77 31.49
C HIS A 194 19.40 11.00 30.24
N SER A 195 18.16 11.41 30.50
CA SER A 195 17.41 12.54 29.91
C SER A 195 17.95 13.20 28.63
N THR A 196 17.28 12.91 27.51
CA THR A 196 17.05 13.87 26.41
C THR A 196 15.56 13.93 26.12
N SER A 197 15.04 15.14 25.85
CA SER A 197 13.62 15.49 25.77
C SER A 197 12.76 14.49 24.99
N PRO A 198 11.52 14.18 25.44
CA PRO A 198 10.64 13.32 24.68
C PRO A 198 10.02 14.14 23.54
N ILE A 199 10.62 14.09 22.36
CA ILE A 199 9.81 14.21 21.15
C ILE A 199 8.88 12.99 21.21
N CYS A 200 7.61 13.21 21.53
CA CYS A 200 6.59 12.16 21.50
C CYS A 200 6.47 11.63 20.07
N ARG A 201 7.31 10.65 19.72
CA ARG A 201 7.09 9.76 18.59
C ARG A 201 5.88 8.91 18.95
N ILE A 202 4.71 9.36 18.52
CA ILE A 202 3.51 8.54 18.53
C ILE A 202 3.76 7.47 17.47
N GLU A 203 4.17 6.27 17.89
CA GLU A 203 4.18 5.09 17.03
C GLU A 203 2.73 4.71 16.74
N ILE A 204 2.37 4.81 15.48
CA ILE A 204 0.99 4.63 15.02
C ILE A 204 0.83 3.16 14.59
N PRO A 205 -0.11 2.39 15.19
CA PRO A 205 -0.41 1.04 14.76
C PRO A 205 -0.75 0.97 13.26
N TRP A 206 -0.32 -0.08 12.57
CA TRP A 206 -0.51 -0.31 11.12
C TRP A 206 -1.98 -0.30 10.64
N TYR A 207 -2.96 -0.28 11.54
CA TYR A 207 -4.39 -0.16 11.25
C TYR A 207 -5.03 0.93 12.09
N VAL A 208 -4.83 2.19 11.72
CA VAL A 208 -5.53 3.29 12.40
C VAL A 208 -6.81 3.58 11.68
N ASN A 209 -7.91 3.45 12.44
CA ASN A 209 -9.23 3.84 11.99
C ASN A 209 -9.17 5.25 11.39
N LYS A 210 -9.79 5.48 10.22
CA LYS A 210 -9.83 6.83 9.60
C LYS A 210 -10.29 7.92 10.60
N ASN A 211 -11.17 7.55 11.54
CA ASN A 211 -11.62 8.43 12.60
C ASN A 211 -10.56 8.75 13.64
N GLU A 212 -9.67 7.82 13.96
CA GLU A 212 -8.55 8.03 14.87
C GLU A 212 -7.47 8.88 14.22
N VAL A 213 -7.08 8.59 12.97
CA VAL A 213 -6.15 9.45 12.21
C VAL A 213 -6.67 10.89 12.17
N ARG A 214 -7.97 11.06 11.90
CA ARG A 214 -8.65 12.36 11.93
C ARG A 214 -8.52 13.05 13.29
N LYS A 215 -8.82 12.36 14.40
CA LYS A 215 -8.77 12.95 15.75
C LYS A 215 -7.35 13.30 16.17
N MET A 216 -6.40 12.40 15.91
CA MET A 216 -4.99 12.56 16.25
C MET A 216 -4.39 13.77 15.52
N CYS A 217 -4.59 13.84 14.20
CA CYS A 217 -4.19 14.98 13.37
C CYS A 217 -4.85 16.29 13.84
N ALA A 218 -6.17 16.27 14.07
CA ALA A 218 -6.89 17.46 14.55
C ALA A 218 -6.42 17.92 15.93
N LYS A 219 -6.12 16.99 16.85
CA LYS A 219 -5.60 17.29 18.18
C LYS A 219 -4.22 17.92 18.09
N ALA A 220 -3.33 17.36 17.26
CA ALA A 220 -1.98 17.86 17.06
C ALA A 220 -1.96 19.30 16.54
N TYR A 221 -2.92 19.65 15.67
CA TYR A 221 -3.07 21.00 15.11
C TYR A 221 -3.95 21.96 15.92
N GLY A 222 -4.48 21.56 17.09
CA GLY A 222 -5.42 22.39 17.85
C GLY A 222 -6.77 22.63 17.16
N LEU A 223 -7.16 21.75 16.24
CA LEU A 223 -8.40 21.79 15.44
C LEU A 223 -9.48 20.82 15.94
N LEU A 224 -9.34 20.28 17.16
CA LEU A 224 -10.28 19.33 17.77
C LEU A 224 -11.03 19.96 18.94
N ARG A 225 -12.36 19.90 18.91
CA ARG A 225 -13.22 20.13 20.09
C ARG A 225 -13.53 18.80 20.74
N GLU A 226 -12.79 18.45 21.79
CA GLU A 226 -12.88 17.12 22.42
C GLU A 226 -14.30 16.80 22.94
N ARG A 227 -14.98 17.77 23.57
CA ARG A 227 -16.33 17.59 24.13
C ARG A 227 -17.39 17.26 23.07
N GLU A 228 -17.31 17.90 21.91
CA GLU A 228 -18.30 17.76 20.84
C GLU A 228 -17.88 16.73 19.78
N ASN A 229 -16.63 16.23 19.87
CA ASN A 229 -16.01 15.36 18.87
C ASN A 229 -16.07 15.96 17.44
N LEU A 230 -15.98 17.30 17.36
CA LEU A 230 -15.95 18.05 16.10
C LEU A 230 -14.53 18.43 15.73
N VAL A 231 -14.21 18.31 14.44
CA VAL A 231 -12.92 18.68 13.86
C VAL A 231 -13.13 19.84 12.88
N GLN A 232 -12.22 20.80 12.90
CA GLN A 232 -12.23 21.92 11.96
C GLN A 232 -11.49 21.53 10.67
N CYS A 233 -12.12 21.77 9.52
CA CYS A 233 -11.45 21.67 8.22
C CYS A 233 -10.41 22.78 8.07
N CYS A 234 -9.17 22.44 7.72
CA CYS A 234 -8.07 23.41 7.62
C CYS A 234 -8.30 24.47 6.52
N ILE A 235 -8.93 24.08 5.41
CA ILE A 235 -9.22 24.97 4.28
C ILE A 235 -10.40 25.89 4.60
N THR A 236 -11.57 25.31 4.92
CA THR A 236 -12.82 26.09 5.01
C THR A 236 -13.07 26.68 6.40
N ARG A 237 -12.23 26.35 7.38
CA ARG A 237 -12.38 26.69 8.81
C ARG A 237 -13.70 26.25 9.43
N LYS A 238 -14.41 25.31 8.80
CA LYS A 238 -15.69 24.82 9.31
C LYS A 238 -15.51 23.59 10.18
N TRP A 239 -16.24 23.56 11.29
CA TRP A 239 -16.38 22.40 12.16
C TRP A 239 -17.30 21.35 11.54
N GLY A 240 -16.98 20.07 11.75
CA GLY A 240 -17.80 18.93 11.36
C GLY A 240 -17.44 17.65 12.09
N ASP A 241 -18.37 16.71 12.08
CA ASP A 241 -18.22 15.39 12.69
C ASP A 241 -17.40 14.42 11.80
N ALA A 242 -17.44 13.12 12.12
CA ALA A 242 -16.69 12.08 11.38
C ALA A 242 -17.21 11.84 9.96
N ARG A 243 -18.44 12.27 9.67
CA ARG A 243 -19.06 12.15 8.34
C ARG A 243 -18.73 13.36 7.47
N GLN A 244 -18.48 14.51 8.11
CA GLN A 244 -18.25 15.77 7.42
C GLN A 244 -16.77 16.08 7.21
N VAL A 245 -15.92 15.85 8.21
CA VAL A 245 -14.48 16.12 8.16
C VAL A 245 -13.71 14.82 8.38
N VAL A 246 -12.70 14.58 7.54
CA VAL A 246 -11.87 13.37 7.55
C VAL A 246 -10.39 13.74 7.54
N GLY A 247 -9.55 12.88 8.13
CA GLY A 247 -8.10 13.00 8.06
C GLY A 247 -7.60 12.41 6.75
N VAL A 248 -6.97 13.24 5.91
CA VAL A 248 -6.52 12.89 4.57
C VAL A 248 -5.02 12.87 4.56
N ARG A 249 -4.43 11.73 4.18
CA ARG A 249 -2.99 11.69 3.98
C ARG A 249 -2.61 12.41 2.70
N ILE A 250 -1.58 13.26 2.74
CA ILE A 250 -1.08 13.97 1.56
C ILE A 250 -0.47 12.96 0.58
N LEU A 251 0.38 12.07 1.12
CA LEU A 251 0.84 10.86 0.43
C LEU A 251 0.13 9.61 0.92
N SER A 252 -0.22 8.74 -0.03
CA SER A 252 -0.80 7.43 0.29
C SER A 252 0.18 6.54 1.05
N LEU A 253 -0.35 5.65 1.90
CA LEU A 253 0.44 4.58 2.51
C LEU A 253 0.95 3.57 1.46
N SER A 254 0.32 3.54 0.29
CA SER A 254 0.73 2.70 -0.86
C SER A 254 1.78 3.37 -1.75
N THR A 255 2.36 4.50 -1.33
CA THR A 255 3.41 5.18 -2.11
C THR A 255 4.65 4.28 -2.22
N PRO A 256 5.18 4.04 -3.43
CA PRO A 256 6.39 3.23 -3.63
C PRO A 256 7.60 3.74 -2.83
N GLN A 257 8.43 2.81 -2.35
CA GLN A 257 9.61 3.10 -1.51
C GLN A 257 10.57 4.12 -2.16
N GLY A 258 10.81 4.03 -3.47
CA GLY A 258 11.70 4.99 -4.16
C GLY A 258 11.23 6.45 -4.08
N ILE A 259 9.91 6.69 -4.00
CA ILE A 259 9.36 8.05 -3.80
C ILE A 259 9.52 8.47 -2.34
N LEU A 260 9.44 7.55 -1.38
CA LEU A 260 9.67 7.85 0.03
C LEU A 260 11.12 8.24 0.28
N GLU A 261 12.07 7.53 -0.32
CA GLU A 261 13.50 7.84 -0.30
C GLU A 261 13.78 9.20 -0.96
N GLU A 262 13.21 9.46 -2.14
CA GLU A 262 13.31 10.75 -2.83
C GLU A 262 12.84 11.90 -1.92
N LEU A 263 11.74 11.68 -1.19
CA LEU A 263 11.13 12.66 -0.30
C LEU A 263 11.72 12.67 1.12
N ASN A 264 12.73 11.84 1.40
CA ASN A 264 13.36 11.66 2.72
C ASN A 264 12.33 11.35 3.84
N LEU A 265 11.35 10.51 3.50
CA LEU A 265 10.24 10.07 4.36
C LEU A 265 10.46 8.67 4.97
N ASP A 266 11.69 8.18 4.94
CA ASP A 266 12.04 6.88 5.51
C ASP A 266 11.84 6.84 7.04
N GLY A 267 11.79 5.63 7.61
CA GLY A 267 11.77 5.45 9.07
C GLY A 267 10.47 5.86 9.77
N GLY A 268 9.32 5.69 9.10
CA GLY A 268 8.00 5.91 9.72
C GLY A 268 7.46 7.33 9.61
N LYS A 269 8.18 8.29 9.00
CA LYS A 269 7.70 9.65 8.73
C LYS A 269 6.44 9.67 7.86
N LEU A 270 6.19 8.62 7.06
CA LEU A 270 4.92 8.46 6.32
C LEU A 270 3.68 8.44 7.24
N TRP A 271 3.86 8.00 8.49
CA TRP A 271 2.81 7.95 9.52
C TRP A 271 2.65 9.26 10.28
N ASP A 272 3.59 10.19 10.17
CA ASP A 272 3.59 11.49 10.84
C ASP A 272 2.27 12.23 10.61
N VAL A 273 1.76 12.90 11.66
CA VAL A 273 0.59 13.78 11.60
C VAL A 273 0.77 14.90 10.58
N ARG A 274 2.01 15.29 10.28
CA ARG A 274 2.37 16.26 9.24
C ARG A 274 2.07 15.79 7.82
N ASN A 275 1.94 14.49 7.59
CA ASN A 275 1.44 13.91 6.34
C ASN A 275 -0.10 13.81 6.32
N THR A 276 -0.82 14.40 7.27
CA THR A 276 -2.29 14.32 7.33
C THR A 276 -2.92 15.71 7.45
N LEU A 277 -4.02 15.94 6.72
CA LEU A 277 -4.82 17.16 6.76
C LEU A 277 -6.29 16.87 7.12
N PRO A 278 -6.92 17.63 8.02
CA PRO A 278 -8.36 17.55 8.26
C PRO A 278 -9.12 18.30 7.16
N LEU A 279 -9.78 17.56 6.25
CA LEU A 279 -10.52 18.12 5.12
C LEU A 279 -12.00 17.73 5.17
N LEU A 280 -12.86 18.58 4.62
CA LEU A 280 -14.24 18.18 4.37
C LEU A 280 -14.27 16.99 3.41
N TRP A 281 -15.16 16.02 3.63
CA TRP A 281 -15.26 14.77 2.83
C TRP A 281 -15.27 15.02 1.31
N LYS A 282 -16.05 16.00 0.84
CA LYS A 282 -16.11 16.30 -0.60
C LYS A 282 -14.80 16.89 -1.14
N ILE A 283 -14.13 17.74 -0.35
CA ILE A 283 -12.81 18.30 -0.71
C ILE A 283 -11.76 17.19 -0.70
N GLN A 284 -11.80 16.29 0.29
CA GLN A 284 -10.96 15.11 0.35
C GLN A 284 -11.10 14.26 -0.92
N LYS A 285 -12.33 13.99 -1.36
CA LYS A 285 -12.57 13.19 -2.57
C LYS A 285 -11.91 13.81 -3.80
N ALA A 286 -12.07 15.12 -4.01
CA ALA A 286 -11.46 15.84 -5.12
C ALA A 286 -9.92 15.91 -5.02
N PHE A 287 -9.39 16.07 -3.80
CA PHE A 287 -7.94 16.08 -3.54
C PHE A 287 -7.29 14.72 -3.83
N VAL A 288 -7.88 13.62 -3.34
CA VAL A 288 -7.37 12.26 -3.57
C VAL A 288 -7.51 11.86 -5.03
N SER A 289 -8.58 12.29 -5.71
CA SER A 289 -8.76 12.05 -7.15
C SER A 289 -7.97 13.02 -8.02
N GLN A 290 -7.08 13.84 -7.46
CA GLN A 290 -6.21 14.76 -8.20
C GLN A 290 -6.97 15.77 -9.09
N ARG A 291 -8.21 16.10 -8.75
CA ARG A 291 -9.06 17.09 -9.45
C ARG A 291 -8.83 18.51 -8.97
N LEU A 292 -8.21 18.65 -7.80
CA LEU A 292 -7.69 19.90 -7.24
C LEU A 292 -6.35 19.62 -6.57
N CYS A 293 -5.54 20.66 -6.42
CA CYS A 293 -4.32 20.61 -5.61
C CYS A 293 -4.18 21.86 -4.74
N ILE A 294 -3.25 21.80 -3.78
CA ILE A 294 -2.89 22.91 -2.91
C ILE A 294 -1.51 23.40 -3.35
N VAL A 295 -1.39 24.68 -3.67
CA VAL A 295 -0.14 25.30 -4.12
C VAL A 295 0.23 26.46 -3.22
N SER A 296 1.53 26.76 -3.07
CA SER A 296 1.95 27.99 -2.40
C SER A 296 1.37 29.20 -3.14
N ALA A 297 0.84 30.16 -2.39
CA ALA A 297 0.25 31.39 -2.91
C ALA A 297 1.30 32.50 -3.09
N ALA A 298 2.44 32.40 -2.41
CA ALA A 298 3.41 33.47 -2.31
C ALA A 298 4.66 33.21 -3.17
N ASP A 299 5.05 34.22 -3.95
CA ASP A 299 6.44 34.47 -4.35
C ASP A 299 7.27 35.03 -3.16
N ASN A 300 6.58 35.49 -2.10
CA ASN A 300 7.18 36.09 -0.90
C ASN A 300 7.43 35.04 0.19
N ALA A 301 8.71 34.83 0.52
CA ALA A 301 9.18 33.78 1.42
C ALA A 301 8.71 33.87 2.89
N TYR A 302 8.04 34.96 3.30
CA TYR A 302 7.80 35.28 4.71
C TYR A 302 6.50 34.72 5.29
N GLU A 303 5.47 34.46 4.47
CA GLU A 303 4.21 33.88 4.95
C GLU A 303 3.87 32.62 4.16
N ALA A 304 3.73 31.49 4.87
CA ALA A 304 3.31 30.21 4.32
C ALA A 304 1.80 30.22 3.98
N LEU A 305 1.43 31.07 3.02
CA LEU A 305 0.11 31.15 2.44
C LEU A 305 -0.01 30.13 1.31
N TYR A 306 -1.10 29.39 1.32
CA TYR A 306 -1.42 28.41 0.29
C TYR A 306 -2.74 28.77 -0.35
N ARG A 307 -2.94 28.39 -1.60
CA ARG A 307 -4.21 28.52 -2.32
C ARG A 307 -4.61 27.19 -2.91
N ILE A 308 -5.92 26.99 -3.06
CA ILE A 308 -6.43 25.86 -3.84
C ILE A 308 -6.39 26.23 -5.31
N LYS A 309 -5.91 25.30 -6.14
CA LYS A 309 -6.04 25.36 -7.58
C LYS A 309 -6.94 24.22 -8.04
N ILE A 310 -8.06 24.55 -8.67
CA ILE A 310 -8.91 23.57 -9.33
C ILE A 310 -8.26 23.19 -10.66
N LEU A 311 -8.10 21.90 -10.89
CA LEU A 311 -7.52 21.38 -12.12
C LEU A 311 -8.60 20.89 -13.06
N ASP A 312 -9.65 20.23 -12.55
CA ASP A 312 -10.79 19.75 -13.35
C ASP A 312 -11.87 20.83 -13.48
N PRO A 313 -12.16 21.35 -14.69
CA PRO A 313 -13.21 22.36 -14.90
C PRO A 313 -14.60 21.91 -14.45
N SER A 314 -14.92 20.62 -14.55
CA SER A 314 -16.23 20.09 -14.14
C SER A 314 -16.43 20.19 -12.62
N LEU A 315 -15.35 20.18 -11.84
CA LEU A 315 -15.40 20.29 -10.39
C LEU A 315 -15.88 21.68 -9.95
N ALA A 316 -15.60 22.74 -10.72
CA ALA A 316 -15.90 24.12 -10.35
C ALA A 316 -17.39 24.34 -10.01
N HIS A 317 -18.29 23.63 -10.67
CA HIS A 317 -19.74 23.72 -10.47
C HIS A 317 -20.28 22.77 -9.39
N GLU A 318 -19.48 21.82 -8.93
CA GLU A 318 -19.90 20.89 -7.88
C GLU A 318 -20.00 21.60 -6.52
N ARG A 319 -21.00 21.20 -5.72
CA ARG A 319 -21.21 21.72 -4.37
C ARG A 319 -20.42 20.92 -3.34
N TYR A 320 -19.46 21.55 -2.67
CA TYR A 320 -18.74 20.92 -1.56
C TYR A 320 -19.49 21.04 -0.23
N ARG A 321 -20.33 22.07 -0.03
CA ARG A 321 -21.18 22.23 1.16
C ARG A 321 -22.32 23.24 0.96
N GLY A 322 -23.56 22.83 1.23
CA GLY A 322 -24.72 23.72 1.15
C GLY A 322 -24.84 24.36 -0.24
N SER A 323 -24.86 25.69 -0.31
CA SER A 323 -24.84 26.47 -1.55
C SER A 323 -23.45 26.78 -2.11
N LYS A 324 -22.36 26.48 -1.37
CA LYS A 324 -20.99 26.77 -1.81
C LYS A 324 -20.48 25.75 -2.82
N THR A 325 -19.88 26.23 -3.91
CA THR A 325 -19.30 25.44 -4.99
C THR A 325 -17.78 25.47 -4.95
N PHE A 326 -17.09 24.50 -5.56
CA PHE A 326 -15.63 24.51 -5.58
C PHE A 326 -15.06 25.77 -6.23
N LYS A 327 -15.72 26.36 -7.24
CA LYS A 327 -15.29 27.64 -7.82
C LYS A 327 -15.07 28.74 -6.78
N SER A 328 -15.81 28.71 -5.66
CA SER A 328 -15.64 29.68 -4.57
C SER A 328 -14.43 29.40 -3.67
N LEU A 329 -13.67 28.32 -3.91
CA LEU A 329 -12.44 27.98 -3.20
C LEU A 329 -11.21 28.20 -4.08
N ASP A 330 -11.40 28.34 -5.39
CA ASP A 330 -10.30 28.47 -6.35
C ASP A 330 -9.64 29.84 -6.18
N GLY A 331 -8.34 29.83 -5.91
CA GLY A 331 -7.57 31.04 -5.60
C GLY A 331 -7.71 31.56 -4.16
N ASP A 332 -8.65 31.04 -3.36
CA ASP A 332 -8.77 31.44 -1.94
C ASP A 332 -7.50 31.03 -1.18
N THR A 333 -6.90 32.01 -0.50
CA THR A 333 -5.70 31.79 0.31
C THR A 333 -6.04 31.34 1.72
N PHE A 334 -5.26 30.42 2.26
CA PHE A 334 -5.35 29.95 3.64
C PHE A 334 -3.96 29.59 4.19
N THR A 335 -3.83 29.64 5.51
CA THR A 335 -2.64 29.16 6.22
C THR A 335 -2.80 27.69 6.58
N LEU A 336 -1.74 26.91 6.40
CA LEU A 336 -1.70 25.54 6.90
C LEU A 336 -1.77 25.55 8.43
N PRO A 337 -2.36 24.50 9.04
CA PRO A 337 -2.29 24.35 10.48
C PRO A 337 -0.85 24.09 10.92
N THR A 338 -0.47 24.68 12.05
CA THR A 338 0.83 24.50 12.68
C THR A 338 0.68 23.65 13.94
N LEU A 339 1.67 22.81 14.20
CA LEU A 339 1.84 22.08 15.45
C LEU A 339 2.26 23.03 16.57
N SER A 340 2.24 22.55 17.81
CA SER A 340 2.63 23.32 18.99
C SER A 340 4.09 23.79 18.97
N ASP A 341 4.95 23.12 18.21
CA ASP A 341 6.35 23.49 18.00
C ASP A 341 6.55 24.52 16.86
N GLY A 342 5.46 25.00 16.26
CA GLY A 342 5.48 25.95 15.14
C GLY A 342 5.67 25.30 13.77
N THR A 343 5.91 23.99 13.69
CA THR A 343 6.07 23.30 12.40
C THR A 343 4.73 23.09 11.71
N SER A 344 4.67 23.19 10.38
CA SER A 344 3.45 22.95 9.60
C SER A 344 3.41 21.54 9.02
N CYS A 345 2.34 21.25 8.27
CA CYS A 345 2.35 20.10 7.36
C CYS A 345 3.53 20.20 6.40
N PHE A 346 4.03 19.05 5.95
CA PHE A 346 5.17 19.03 5.03
C PHE A 346 4.85 19.73 3.71
N THR A 347 5.44 20.92 3.52
CA THR A 347 5.27 21.71 2.29
C THR A 347 5.70 20.90 1.06
N ARG A 348 6.76 20.11 1.22
CA ARG A 348 7.31 19.22 0.20
C ARG A 348 6.28 18.19 -0.31
N LEU A 349 5.46 17.62 0.59
CA LEU A 349 4.45 16.64 0.19
C LEU A 349 3.30 17.27 -0.58
N LEU A 350 2.91 18.50 -0.20
CA LEU A 350 1.91 19.26 -0.94
C LEU A 350 2.43 19.64 -2.33
N SER A 351 3.70 20.05 -2.44
CA SER A 351 4.36 20.30 -3.73
C SER A 351 4.36 19.05 -4.61
N TYR A 352 4.77 17.90 -4.07
CA TYR A 352 4.77 16.64 -4.81
C TYR A 352 3.35 16.23 -5.26
N HIS A 353 2.37 16.32 -4.35
CA HIS A 353 0.97 16.06 -4.69
C HIS A 353 0.46 17.00 -5.79
N ALA A 354 0.81 18.29 -5.75
CA ALA A 354 0.42 19.26 -6.76
C ALA A 354 1.02 18.93 -8.13
N GLN A 355 2.30 18.52 -8.19
CA GLN A 355 2.95 18.08 -9.43
C GLN A 355 2.26 16.85 -10.03
N LYS A 356 2.03 15.81 -9.22
CA LYS A 356 1.33 14.60 -9.67
C LYS A 356 -0.11 14.87 -10.10
N SER A 357 -0.78 15.79 -9.42
CA SER A 357 -2.12 16.21 -9.81
C SER A 357 -2.11 16.97 -11.14
N PHE A 358 -1.09 17.79 -11.38
CA PHE A 358 -0.93 18.50 -12.66
C PHE A 358 -0.60 17.54 -13.81
N GLU A 359 0.32 16.59 -13.61
CA GLU A 359 0.61 15.51 -14.59
C GLU A 359 -0.66 14.72 -14.94
N HIS A 360 -1.51 14.44 -13.95
CA HIS A 360 -2.79 13.77 -14.17
C HIS A 360 -3.77 14.65 -14.95
N ALA A 361 -3.88 15.92 -14.59
CA ALA A 361 -4.74 16.88 -15.28
C ALA A 361 -4.33 17.08 -16.75
N GLU A 362 -3.03 17.10 -17.06
CA GLU A 362 -2.51 17.14 -18.43
C GLU A 362 -2.96 15.90 -19.23
N LYS A 363 -2.82 14.69 -18.65
CA LYS A 363 -3.28 13.44 -19.28
C LYS A 363 -4.79 13.43 -19.54
N MET A 364 -5.56 14.10 -18.69
CA MET A 364 -7.01 14.20 -18.81
C MET A 364 -7.47 15.39 -19.67
N ASN A 365 -6.54 16.19 -20.22
CA ASN A 365 -6.82 17.44 -20.95
C ASN A 365 -7.68 18.43 -20.14
N TRP A 366 -7.48 18.49 -18.82
CA TRP A 366 -8.18 19.43 -17.94
C TRP A 366 -7.47 20.79 -17.85
N VAL A 367 -6.15 20.79 -18.00
CA VAL A 367 -5.29 21.98 -18.01
C VAL A 367 -4.59 22.10 -19.36
N PHE A 368 -4.25 23.33 -19.75
CA PHE A 368 -3.49 23.60 -20.97
C PHE A 368 -1.99 23.53 -20.70
N LEU A 369 -1.19 23.20 -21.72
CA LEU A 369 0.28 23.24 -21.64
C LEU A 369 0.84 24.62 -21.29
N THR A 370 0.05 25.68 -21.48
CA THR A 370 0.41 27.06 -21.15
C THR A 370 0.18 27.41 -19.68
N ASP A 371 -0.53 26.57 -18.92
CA ASP A 371 -0.79 26.85 -17.52
C ASP A 371 0.50 26.70 -16.70
N PRO A 372 0.78 27.63 -15.77
CA PRO A 372 2.00 27.57 -14.97
C PRO A 372 1.98 26.29 -14.13
N ARG A 373 3.02 25.46 -14.33
CA ARG A 373 3.25 24.25 -13.55
C ARG A 373 3.53 24.61 -12.09
N PRO A 374 3.08 23.78 -11.13
CA PRO A 374 3.44 23.97 -9.73
C PRO A 374 4.97 24.03 -9.58
N VAL A 375 5.46 24.99 -8.80
CA VAL A 375 6.90 25.11 -8.52
C VAL A 375 7.38 23.82 -7.87
N VAL A 376 8.47 23.27 -8.40
CA VAL A 376 9.18 22.16 -7.78
C VAL A 376 9.94 22.73 -6.60
N TYR A 377 9.45 22.56 -5.38
CA TYR A 377 10.26 22.89 -4.21
C TYR A 377 11.51 22.01 -4.21
N GLY A 378 12.66 22.65 -4.37
CA GLY A 378 13.96 22.03 -4.60
C GLY A 378 14.60 21.45 -3.35
N SER A 379 15.27 20.33 -3.55
CA SER A 379 16.26 19.65 -2.69
C SER A 379 15.81 19.15 -1.30
N PRO A 380 16.29 17.98 -0.85
CA PRO A 380 15.84 17.32 0.38
C PRO A 380 16.56 17.92 1.59
N LEU A 381 15.97 18.92 2.25
CA LEU A 381 16.37 19.26 3.61
C LEU A 381 15.22 18.94 4.57
N ASP A 382 15.56 18.32 5.70
CA ASP A 382 14.65 17.74 6.70
C ASP A 382 13.75 18.75 7.42
N CYS A 383 13.84 20.03 7.08
CA CYS A 383 13.15 21.14 7.70
C CYS A 383 12.55 22.07 6.64
N ASP A 384 11.31 22.53 6.86
CA ASP A 384 10.67 23.59 6.06
C ASP A 384 11.42 24.96 6.18
N SER A 385 12.55 25.00 6.90
CA SER A 385 13.46 26.14 6.93
C SER A 385 14.43 26.07 5.76
N ILE A 386 14.15 26.84 4.71
CA ILE A 386 15.17 27.21 3.73
C ILE A 386 16.09 28.22 4.42
N SER A 387 17.17 27.74 5.05
CA SER A 387 18.28 28.62 5.39
C SER A 387 18.97 28.98 4.08
N PHE A 388 18.81 30.22 3.62
CA PHE A 388 19.66 30.77 2.57
C PHE A 388 21.11 30.70 3.08
N VAL A 389 21.89 29.76 2.54
CA VAL A 389 23.34 29.82 2.65
C VAL A 389 23.73 30.97 1.74
N ALA A 390 23.95 32.15 2.33
CA ALA A 390 24.63 33.22 1.62
C ALA A 390 25.99 32.65 1.17
N ASP A 391 26.23 32.62 -0.13
CA ASP A 391 27.54 32.33 -0.68
C ASP A 391 28.53 33.40 -0.15
N GLU A 392 29.19 33.14 0.97
CA GLU A 392 30.28 33.97 1.50
C GLU A 392 31.59 33.79 0.69
N LYS A 393 31.50 33.44 -0.60
CA LYS A 393 32.65 33.42 -1.51
C LYS A 393 32.41 34.37 -2.68
N GLY A 394 32.38 35.65 -2.33
CA GLY A 394 32.33 36.76 -3.28
C GLY A 394 32.86 38.03 -2.65
N GLY A 395 34.11 38.01 -2.19
CA GLY A 395 34.83 39.23 -1.85
C GLY A 395 34.91 40.15 -3.07
N CYS A 396 34.13 41.22 -3.06
CA CYS A 396 34.47 42.47 -3.72
C CYS A 396 33.92 43.61 -2.89
N SER A 397 34.81 44.17 -2.09
CA SER A 397 34.74 45.57 -1.69
C SER A 397 34.49 46.44 -2.92
N ASN A 398 33.34 47.10 -2.95
CA ASN A 398 33.28 48.51 -3.35
C ASN A 398 32.01 49.11 -2.73
N ALA A 399 32.24 49.74 -1.59
CA ALA A 399 31.35 50.74 -1.06
C ALA A 399 31.38 51.95 -2.00
N GLU A 400 30.35 52.12 -2.80
CA GLU A 400 29.96 53.44 -3.28
C GLU A 400 28.57 53.78 -2.75
N ARG A 401 28.61 54.65 -1.73
CA ARG A 401 27.53 55.52 -1.32
C ARG A 401 26.99 56.25 -2.56
N VAL A 402 25.72 56.05 -2.88
CA VAL A 402 24.89 57.13 -3.40
C VAL A 402 23.60 57.17 -2.59
N SER A 403 23.47 58.30 -1.92
CA SER A 403 22.42 58.75 -1.00
C SER A 403 21.05 58.87 -1.65
N ALA A 404 20.03 58.41 -0.93
CA ALA A 404 18.68 58.96 -1.01
C ALA A 404 18.59 60.22 -0.14
N GLN A 405 17.91 61.23 -0.67
CA GLN A 405 17.07 62.15 0.10
C GLN A 405 15.68 61.53 0.23
#